data_AF-A0AAF0TQ26-F1
#
_entry.id   AF-A0AAF0TQ26-F1
#
_cell.length_a   1.000
_cell.length_b   1.000
_cell.length_c   1.000
_cell.angle_alpha   90.00
_cell.angle_beta   90.00
_cell.angle_gamma   90.00
#
_symmetry.space_group_name_H-M   'P 1'
#
loop_
_entity.id
_entity.type
_entity.pdbx_description
1 polymer ?
#
loop_
_entity_poly.entity_id
_entity_poly.type
_entity_poly.pdbx_seq_one_letter_code
_entity_poly.pdbx_strand_id
1 'polypeptide(L)'
;MKSIYFILVNLFITLCILSSQVQSFDFFYFVQQWLPALCDKKAACCYPTTGKPALDFGIHGLWPVYNNHTFPSNCNGNSPFDENQILDLMSDMQKDWPTLACPKNNGKKFWAHEWNKHGTCSLSMLDMHSYFQVTLALKVKVNLLQVLKNAGTNI
;
A
#
# COMPACT_ATOMS: atom_id res chain seq x y z
N MET A 1 15.38 -8.74 -50.74
CA MET A 1 16.13 -8.87 -49.47
C MET A 1 16.11 -7.60 -48.61
N LYS A 2 16.47 -6.41 -49.11
CA LYS A 2 16.50 -5.16 -48.31
C LYS A 2 15.15 -4.75 -47.70
N SER A 3 14.03 -4.98 -48.41
CA SER A 3 12.67 -4.63 -47.95
C SER A 3 12.17 -5.54 -46.81
N ILE A 4 12.49 -6.85 -46.86
CA ILE A 4 12.16 -7.80 -45.78
C ILE A 4 12.94 -7.47 -44.52
N TYR A 5 14.21 -7.12 -44.65
CA TYR A 5 15.03 -6.66 -43.53
C TYR A 5 14.44 -5.41 -42.87
N PHE A 6 13.96 -4.46 -43.68
CA PHE A 6 13.31 -3.24 -43.18
C PHE A 6 12.01 -3.54 -42.42
N ILE A 7 11.17 -4.46 -42.92
CA ILE A 7 9.93 -4.87 -42.25
C ILE A 7 10.25 -5.60 -40.93
N LEU A 8 11.21 -6.52 -40.94
CA LEU A 8 11.62 -7.27 -39.76
C LEU A 8 12.21 -6.35 -38.68
N VAL A 9 13.04 -5.37 -39.05
CA VAL A 9 13.60 -4.38 -38.11
C VAL A 9 12.49 -3.53 -37.49
N ASN A 10 11.52 -3.05 -38.27
CA ASN A 10 10.41 -2.27 -37.73
C ASN A 10 9.48 -3.10 -36.85
N LEU A 11 9.26 -4.38 -37.17
CA LEU A 11 8.51 -5.33 -36.34
C LEU A 11 9.23 -5.61 -35.01
N PHE A 12 10.57 -5.72 -35.04
CA PHE A 12 11.39 -5.92 -33.85
C PHE A 12 11.39 -4.68 -32.94
N ILE A 13 11.49 -3.48 -33.52
CA ILE A 13 11.42 -2.21 -32.79
C ILE A 13 10.02 -2.03 -32.15
N THR A 14 8.94 -2.37 -32.85
CA THR A 14 7.58 -2.33 -32.28
C THR A 14 7.37 -3.36 -31.17
N LEU A 15 7.92 -4.58 -31.29
CA LEU A 15 7.93 -5.55 -30.19
C LEU A 15 8.70 -5.04 -28.96
N CYS A 16 9.86 -4.40 -29.16
CA CYS A 16 10.66 -3.83 -28.07
C CYS A 16 9.96 -2.65 -27.36
N ILE A 17 9.14 -1.87 -28.08
CA ILE A 17 8.37 -0.76 -27.50
C ILE A 17 7.15 -1.27 -26.71
N LEU A 18 6.55 -2.39 -27.13
CA LEU A 18 5.47 -3.06 -26.38
C LEU A 18 5.95 -3.74 -25.09
N SER A 19 7.25 -4.03 -24.97
CA SER A 19 7.89 -4.45 -23.72
C SER A 19 8.22 -3.28 -22.79
N SER A 20 7.39 -2.22 -22.78
CA SER A 20 7.40 -1.23 -21.70
C SER A 20 7.39 -1.97 -20.36
N GLN A 21 8.43 -1.75 -19.57
CA GLN A 21 8.77 -2.52 -18.38
C GLN A 21 7.53 -2.79 -17.52
N VAL A 22 7.09 -4.05 -17.46
CA VAL A 22 6.21 -4.49 -16.37
C VAL A 22 6.96 -4.17 -15.09
N GLN A 23 6.43 -3.23 -14.31
CA GLN A 23 6.99 -2.92 -13.01
C GLN A 23 6.88 -4.20 -12.18
N SER A 24 8.03 -4.85 -11.98
CA SER A 24 8.10 -6.14 -11.30
C SER A 24 8.54 -5.92 -9.86
N PHE A 25 8.06 -6.81 -9.00
CA PHE A 25 8.48 -6.98 -7.62
C PHE A 25 8.34 -8.47 -7.31
N ASP A 26 8.99 -8.96 -6.24
CA ASP A 26 9.05 -10.39 -5.95
C ASP A 26 8.00 -10.83 -4.93
N PHE A 27 7.77 -10.02 -3.88
CA PHE A 27 6.79 -10.29 -2.83
C PHE A 27 6.29 -9.01 -2.17
N PHE A 28 5.32 -9.14 -1.25
CA PHE A 28 4.83 -8.04 -0.44
C PHE A 28 5.28 -8.15 1.03
N TYR A 29 5.69 -7.03 1.62
CA TYR A 29 5.55 -6.86 3.06
C TYR A 29 4.17 -6.30 3.39
N PHE A 30 3.40 -7.05 4.19
CA PHE A 30 2.23 -6.50 4.85
C PHE A 30 2.63 -6.02 6.25
N VAL A 31 2.60 -4.70 6.45
CA VAL A 31 3.15 -4.05 7.64
C VAL A 31 2.02 -3.54 8.51
N GLN A 32 2.01 -3.99 9.77
CA GLN A 32 1.10 -3.54 10.80
C GLN A 32 1.89 -2.84 11.92
N GLN A 33 1.25 -1.90 12.59
CA GLN A 33 1.84 -1.10 13.67
C GLN A 33 0.96 -1.13 14.92
N TRP A 34 1.58 -1.31 16.09
CA TRP A 34 0.87 -1.25 17.37
C TRP A 34 0.52 0.21 17.68
N LEU A 35 -0.74 0.58 17.52
CA LEU A 35 -1.20 1.97 17.60
C LEU A 35 -0.87 2.64 18.96
N PRO A 36 -1.04 1.98 20.12
CA PRO A 36 -0.69 2.56 21.41
C PRO A 36 0.79 2.99 21.51
N ALA A 37 1.73 2.16 21.04
CA ALA A 37 3.16 2.46 21.13
C ALA A 37 3.61 3.62 20.23
N LEU A 38 2.80 4.05 19.26
CA LEU A 38 3.09 5.24 18.45
C LEU A 38 2.93 6.53 19.25
N CYS A 39 2.06 6.53 20.28
CA CYS A 39 1.78 7.71 21.11
C CYS A 39 2.60 7.75 22.41
N ASP A 40 3.32 6.67 22.74
CA ASP A 40 4.18 6.61 23.93
C ASP A 40 5.59 7.21 23.69
N LYS A 41 5.94 7.51 22.43
CA LYS A 41 7.21 8.17 22.09
C LYS A 41 7.10 9.69 22.19
N LYS A 42 8.24 10.39 22.41
CA LYS A 42 8.37 11.86 22.52
C LYS A 42 7.84 12.69 21.31
N ALA A 43 7.27 12.06 20.28
CA ALA A 43 6.65 12.74 19.16
C ALA A 43 5.21 13.11 19.50
N ALA A 44 4.72 14.24 18.99
CA ALA A 44 3.32 14.61 19.14
C ALA A 44 2.42 13.54 18.47
N CYS A 45 1.47 13.00 19.22
CA CYS A 45 0.45 12.07 18.73
C CYS A 45 -0.91 12.77 18.69
N CYS A 46 -1.61 12.61 17.56
CA CYS A 46 -2.92 13.19 17.33
C CYS A 46 -3.89 12.09 16.90
N TYR A 47 -4.97 11.92 17.66
CA TYR A 47 -6.02 11.00 17.24
C TYR A 47 -6.71 11.47 15.96
N PRO A 48 -7.12 10.56 15.06
CA PRO A 48 -7.88 10.88 13.85
C PRO A 48 -9.12 11.73 14.12
N THR A 49 -9.67 12.34 13.07
CA THR A 49 -10.99 13.02 13.11
C THR A 49 -12.11 12.12 13.60
N THR A 50 -12.01 10.81 13.40
CA THR A 50 -12.95 9.79 13.86
C THR A 50 -12.82 9.43 15.35
N GLY A 51 -11.82 9.96 16.05
CA GLY A 51 -11.61 9.74 17.49
C GLY A 51 -10.42 8.82 17.78
N LYS A 52 -10.30 8.40 19.05
CA LYS A 52 -9.23 7.50 19.50
C LYS A 52 -9.44 6.11 18.88
N PRO A 53 -8.45 5.55 18.16
CA PRO A 53 -8.56 4.19 17.62
C PRO A 53 -8.66 3.13 18.72
N ALA A 54 -9.14 1.94 18.34
CA ALA A 54 -9.10 0.78 19.22
C ALA A 54 -7.66 0.45 19.66
N LEU A 55 -7.52 -0.21 20.81
CA LEU A 55 -6.25 -0.81 21.24
C LEU A 55 -5.98 -2.06 20.40
N ASP A 56 -5.51 -1.84 19.18
CA ASP A 56 -5.23 -2.88 18.20
C ASP A 56 -4.01 -2.47 17.35
N PHE A 57 -3.52 -3.43 16.56
CA PHE A 57 -2.66 -3.14 15.43
C PHE A 57 -3.46 -2.41 14.36
N GLY A 58 -2.89 -1.34 13.81
CA GLY A 58 -3.37 -0.70 12.58
C GLY A 58 -2.49 -1.09 11.40
N ILE A 59 -3.03 -1.01 10.20
CA ILE A 59 -2.25 -1.14 8.97
C ILE A 59 -1.29 0.05 8.88
N HIS A 60 -0.04 -0.22 8.52
CA HIS A 60 0.89 0.80 8.03
C HIS A 60 0.87 0.81 6.50
N GLY A 61 1.07 -0.36 5.86
CA GLY A 61 0.97 -0.48 4.41
C GLY A 61 1.25 -1.87 3.85
N LEU A 62 1.07 -1.99 2.54
CA LEU A 62 1.35 -3.18 1.74
C LEU A 62 2.42 -2.81 0.70
N TRP A 63 3.62 -3.33 0.86
CA TRP A 63 4.78 -2.83 0.12
C TRP A 63 5.31 -3.88 -0.83
N PRO A 64 5.34 -3.62 -2.15
CA PRO A 64 6.13 -4.41 -3.10
C PRO A 64 7.61 -4.39 -2.73
N VAL A 65 8.27 -5.55 -2.75
CA VAL A 65 9.69 -5.70 -2.37
C VAL A 65 10.38 -6.70 -3.30
N TYR A 66 11.68 -6.48 -3.53
CA TYR A 66 12.54 -7.41 -4.23
C TYR A 66 13.20 -8.42 -3.27
N ASN A 67 13.70 -9.53 -3.81
CA ASN A 67 14.40 -10.58 -3.07
C ASN A 67 15.68 -10.09 -2.36
N ASN A 68 16.27 -8.98 -2.80
CA ASN A 68 17.40 -8.34 -2.12
C ASN A 68 16.97 -7.36 -0.99
N HIS A 69 15.69 -7.37 -0.62
CA HIS A 69 15.05 -6.53 0.39
C HIS A 69 15.01 -5.03 0.09
N THR A 70 15.36 -4.59 -1.12
CA THR A 70 15.04 -3.24 -1.58
C THR A 70 13.61 -3.19 -2.11
N PHE A 71 13.04 -2.00 -2.24
CA PHE A 71 11.67 -1.82 -2.73
C PHE A 71 11.61 -0.77 -3.83
N PRO A 72 10.80 -0.98 -4.89
CA PRO A 72 10.48 0.09 -5.81
C PRO A 72 9.64 1.16 -5.10
N SER A 73 9.71 2.41 -5.56
CA SER A 73 8.91 3.49 -4.99
C SER A 73 8.53 4.55 -6.02
N ASN A 74 7.40 5.22 -5.80
CA ASN A 74 6.89 6.33 -6.63
C ASN A 74 6.81 5.94 -8.12
N CYS A 75 6.29 4.75 -8.37
CA CYS A 75 6.43 4.03 -9.62
C CYS A 75 5.64 4.60 -10.79
N ASN A 76 4.50 5.23 -10.53
CA ASN A 76 3.66 5.80 -11.57
C ASN A 76 3.03 7.12 -11.12
N GLY A 77 3.60 8.24 -11.59
CA GLY A 77 3.07 9.59 -11.33
C GLY A 77 1.74 9.90 -12.04
N ASN A 78 1.36 9.10 -13.04
CA ASN A 78 0.08 9.25 -13.77
C ASN A 78 -1.07 8.48 -13.10
N SER A 79 -0.81 7.80 -11.97
CA SER A 79 -1.81 7.12 -11.17
C SER A 79 -1.86 7.74 -9.76
N PRO A 80 -2.23 9.02 -9.62
CA PRO A 80 -2.34 9.66 -8.31
C PRO A 80 -3.47 9.02 -7.50
N PHE A 81 -3.35 9.11 -6.17
CA PHE A 81 -4.44 8.72 -5.27
C PHE A 81 -5.75 9.46 -5.60
N ASP A 82 -6.83 8.70 -5.71
CA ASP A 82 -8.19 9.18 -5.96
C ASP A 82 -9.14 8.54 -4.95
N GLU A 83 -9.59 9.35 -4.01
CA GLU A 83 -10.49 8.92 -2.94
C GLU A 83 -11.80 8.32 -3.47
N ASN A 84 -12.28 8.77 -4.64
CA ASN A 84 -13.54 8.30 -5.20
C ASN A 84 -13.50 6.80 -5.52
N GLN A 85 -12.30 6.25 -5.76
CA GLN A 85 -12.09 4.84 -6.02
C GLN A 85 -12.12 3.97 -4.78
N ILE A 86 -12.27 4.53 -3.57
CA ILE A 86 -12.28 3.74 -2.32
C ILE A 86 -13.40 4.16 -1.37
N LEU A 87 -14.44 4.83 -1.87
CA LEU A 87 -15.54 5.33 -1.02
C LEU A 87 -16.26 4.20 -0.28
N ASP A 88 -16.40 3.05 -0.91
CA ASP A 88 -16.98 1.84 -0.32
C ASP A 88 -16.12 1.24 0.80
N LEU A 89 -14.80 1.50 0.79
CA LEU A 89 -13.84 1.02 1.79
C LEU A 89 -13.62 2.02 2.94
N MET A 90 -14.20 3.22 2.87
CA MET A 90 -13.83 4.35 3.73
C MET A 90 -14.00 4.07 5.24
N SER A 91 -15.06 3.36 5.62
CA SER A 91 -15.29 3.00 7.03
C SER A 91 -14.19 2.08 7.57
N ASP A 92 -13.78 1.10 6.77
CA ASP A 92 -12.74 0.15 7.15
C ASP A 92 -11.36 0.81 7.14
N MET A 93 -11.09 1.67 6.15
CA MET A 93 -9.87 2.49 6.11
C MET A 93 -9.71 3.36 7.37
N GLN A 94 -10.77 4.01 7.83
CA GLN A 94 -10.75 4.84 9.04
C GLN A 94 -10.53 4.03 10.32
N LYS A 95 -11.02 2.79 10.37
CA LYS A 95 -10.95 1.91 11.53
C LYS A 95 -9.61 1.16 11.60
N ASP A 96 -9.23 0.53 10.51
CA ASP A 96 -8.14 -0.45 10.46
C ASP A 96 -6.84 0.13 9.88
N TRP A 97 -6.89 1.28 9.18
CA TRP A 97 -5.71 2.00 8.66
C TRP A 97 -5.61 3.46 9.14
N PRO A 98 -5.77 3.76 10.45
CA PRO A 98 -5.72 5.13 10.95
C PRO A 98 -4.29 5.69 10.93
N THR A 99 -4.19 7.02 10.98
CA THR A 99 -2.92 7.72 11.23
C THR A 99 -2.96 8.42 12.60
N LEU A 100 -1.83 8.42 13.29
CA LEU A 100 -1.64 9.13 14.56
C LEU A 100 -0.72 10.36 14.42
N ALA A 101 -0.39 10.71 13.18
CA ALA A 101 0.44 11.87 12.87
C ALA A 101 -0.29 13.19 13.18
N CYS A 102 0.46 14.16 13.71
CA CYS A 102 -0.04 15.51 13.95
C CYS A 102 0.16 16.43 12.73
N PRO A 103 -0.75 17.40 12.50
CA PRO A 103 -1.97 17.66 13.27
C PRO A 103 -3.08 16.62 12.99
N LYS A 104 -4.11 16.62 13.86
CA LYS A 104 -5.32 15.81 13.71
C LYS A 104 -5.85 15.85 12.27
N ASN A 105 -6.05 14.69 11.66
CA ASN A 105 -6.49 14.57 10.27
C ASN A 105 -7.33 13.30 10.04
N ASN A 106 -7.82 13.11 8.82
CA ASN A 106 -8.76 12.05 8.45
C ASN A 106 -8.11 10.84 7.75
N GLY A 107 -6.78 10.69 7.80
CA GLY A 107 -6.06 9.56 7.21
C GLY A 107 -5.74 9.70 5.72
N LYS A 108 -6.49 10.50 4.96
CA LYS A 108 -6.35 10.60 3.49
C LYS A 108 -4.94 10.91 3.01
N LYS A 109 -4.22 11.80 3.70
CA LYS A 109 -2.82 12.11 3.37
C LYS A 109 -1.89 10.91 3.55
N PHE A 110 -2.15 10.09 4.57
CA PHE A 110 -1.38 8.88 4.83
C PHE A 110 -1.69 7.81 3.77
N TRP A 111 -2.96 7.58 3.44
CA TRP A 111 -3.34 6.64 2.40
C TRP A 111 -2.82 7.05 1.02
N ALA A 112 -2.88 8.35 0.71
CA ALA A 112 -2.28 8.90 -0.52
C ALA A 112 -0.76 8.69 -0.55
N HIS A 113 -0.07 8.83 0.59
CA HIS A 113 1.36 8.53 0.68
C HIS A 113 1.65 7.06 0.39
N GLU A 114 0.95 6.14 1.05
CA GLU A 114 1.13 4.70 0.86
C GLU A 114 0.79 4.27 -0.57
N TRP A 115 -0.28 4.80 -1.15
CA TRP A 115 -0.61 4.55 -2.56
C TRP A 115 0.48 5.05 -3.50
N ASN A 116 0.81 6.35 -3.44
CA ASN A 116 1.75 6.96 -4.38
C ASN A 116 3.13 6.30 -4.27
N LYS A 117 3.59 6.01 -3.05
CA LYS A 117 4.92 5.45 -2.80
C LYS A 117 5.00 3.95 -3.06
N HIS A 118 3.99 3.17 -2.65
CA HIS A 118 4.06 1.71 -2.68
C HIS A 118 3.00 1.10 -3.59
N GLY A 119 1.74 1.53 -3.51
CA GLY A 119 0.64 1.00 -4.31
C GLY A 119 0.84 1.14 -5.83
N THR A 120 1.35 2.28 -6.29
CA THR A 120 1.66 2.50 -7.73
C THR A 120 2.68 1.50 -8.29
N CYS A 121 3.49 0.86 -7.43
CA CYS A 121 4.46 -0.16 -7.83
C CYS A 121 3.84 -1.55 -7.99
N SER A 122 2.57 -1.71 -7.67
CA SER A 122 1.82 -2.97 -7.78
C SER A 122 0.80 -2.97 -8.91
N LEU A 123 0.79 -1.95 -9.78
CA LEU A 123 -0.20 -1.79 -10.86
C LEU A 123 -0.22 -2.94 -11.89
N SER A 124 0.82 -3.78 -11.94
CA SER A 124 0.81 -5.02 -12.73
C SER A 124 -0.12 -6.09 -12.17
N MET A 125 -0.59 -5.96 -10.92
CA MET A 125 -1.43 -6.93 -10.21
C MET A 125 -2.64 -6.31 -9.51
N LEU A 126 -2.51 -5.10 -8.97
CA LEU A 126 -3.51 -4.43 -8.14
C LEU A 126 -3.70 -3.00 -8.64
N ASP A 127 -4.92 -2.68 -9.06
CA ASP A 127 -5.34 -1.29 -9.18
C ASP A 127 -5.54 -0.66 -7.79
N MET A 128 -5.90 0.63 -7.75
CA MET A 128 -6.00 1.36 -6.48
C MET A 128 -7.03 0.75 -5.54
N HIS A 129 -8.24 0.50 -6.03
CA HIS A 129 -9.30 -0.11 -5.22
C HIS A 129 -8.83 -1.47 -4.68
N SER A 130 -8.31 -2.34 -5.56
CA SER A 130 -7.84 -3.67 -5.20
C SER A 130 -6.69 -3.63 -4.20
N TYR A 131 -5.76 -2.68 -4.32
CA TYR A 131 -4.65 -2.50 -3.38
C TYR A 131 -5.17 -2.25 -1.95
N PHE A 132 -6.10 -1.32 -1.79
CA PHE A 132 -6.69 -1.03 -0.47
C PHE A 132 -7.56 -2.18 0.02
N GLN A 133 -8.41 -2.75 -0.85
CA GLN A 133 -9.31 -3.85 -0.50
C GLN A 133 -8.54 -5.10 -0.02
N VAL A 134 -7.50 -5.52 -0.75
CA VAL A 134 -6.67 -6.66 -0.38
C VAL A 134 -5.92 -6.39 0.92
N THR A 135 -5.41 -5.18 1.13
CA THR A 135 -4.72 -4.83 2.37
C THR A 135 -5.65 -4.89 3.59
N LEU A 136 -6.89 -4.41 3.45
CA LEU A 136 -7.92 -4.54 4.48
C LEU A 136 -8.29 -6.01 4.74
N ALA A 137 -8.43 -6.81 3.69
CA ALA A 137 -8.69 -8.25 3.83
C ALA A 137 -7.54 -8.97 4.55
N LEU A 138 -6.29 -8.59 4.29
CA LEU A 138 -5.12 -9.10 5.01
C LEU A 138 -5.15 -8.73 6.50
N LYS A 139 -5.58 -7.52 6.86
CA LYS A 139 -5.76 -7.12 8.27
C LYS A 139 -6.77 -7.99 9.01
N VAL A 140 -7.88 -8.32 8.36
CA VAL A 140 -8.89 -9.24 8.94
C VAL A 140 -8.30 -10.65 9.09
N LYS A 141 -7.60 -11.14 8.07
CA LYS A 141 -7.02 -12.49 8.04
C LYS A 141 -5.87 -12.66 9.03
N VAL A 142 -5.04 -11.63 9.20
CA VAL A 142 -3.85 -11.63 10.08
C VAL A 142 -4.13 -10.76 11.30
N ASN A 143 -5.05 -11.22 12.16
CA ASN A 143 -5.40 -10.54 13.41
C ASN A 143 -4.32 -10.77 14.47
N LEU A 144 -3.29 -9.94 14.45
CA LEU A 144 -2.13 -10.05 15.36
C LEU A 144 -2.52 -9.96 16.83
N LEU A 145 -3.46 -9.08 17.20
CA LEU A 145 -3.93 -8.96 18.58
C LEU A 145 -4.55 -10.27 19.07
N GLN A 146 -5.39 -10.90 18.26
CA GLN A 146 -5.99 -12.18 18.62
C GLN A 146 -4.95 -13.30 18.70
N VAL A 147 -4.00 -13.34 17.77
CA VAL A 147 -2.89 -14.31 17.80
C VAL A 147 -2.10 -14.19 19.10
N LEU A 148 -1.74 -12.96 19.50
CA LEU A 148 -0.99 -12.72 20.74
C LEU A 148 -1.80 -13.07 21.99
N LYS A 149 -3.09 -12.70 22.03
CA LYS A 149 -4.00 -13.07 23.14
C LYS A 149 -4.14 -14.59 23.27
N ASN A 150 -4.29 -15.30 22.16
CA ASN A 150 -4.36 -16.76 22.16
C ASN A 150 -3.07 -17.43 22.66
N ALA A 151 -1.93 -16.77 22.47
CA ALA A 151 -0.64 -17.20 23.01
C ALA A 151 -0.42 -16.79 24.49
N GLY A 152 -1.42 -16.21 25.16
CA GLY A 152 -1.33 -15.78 26.56
C GLY A 152 -0.61 -14.44 26.76
N THR A 153 -0.37 -13.69 25.69
CA THR A 153 0.23 -12.35 25.77
C THR A 153 -0.87 -11.30 25.97
N ASN A 154 -0.82 -10.59 27.10
CA ASN A 154 -1.73 -9.47 27.39
C ASN A 154 -1.05 -8.15 27.00
N ILE A 155 -1.54 -7.55 25.92
CA ILE A 155 -1.15 -6.23 25.40
C ILE A 155 -2.38 -5.34 25.20
#